data_AF-A0A699UTA9-F1
#
_entry.id   AF-A0A699UTA9-F1
#
_cell.length_a   1.000
_cell.length_b   1.000
_cell.length_c   1.000
_cell.angle_alpha   90.00
_cell.angle_beta   90.00
_cell.angle_gamma   90.00
#
_symmetry.space_group_name_H-M   'P 1'
#
loop_
_entity.id
_entity.type
_entity.pdbx_description
1 polymer ?
#
loop_
_entity_poly.entity_id
_entity_poly.type
_entity_poly.pdbx_seq_one_letter_code
_entity_poly.pdbx_strand_id
1 'polypeptide(L)'
;EFLKFNGDDVKDWVYRCKQFFKVDRVPDRRKIQLASMHMFDAALVWYQQYVKKYLNNTPWEYFERFRVLYDDPIVELKNLKQTGSVQTYQEVFEALLNRVDLPELVAVSMFMGGLKPEVGTPMRMFQATTLSETYGLARMQEATNTILKPR
;
A
#
# COMPACT_ATOMS: atom_id res chain seq x y z
N GLU A 1 13.60 -22.68 -2.81
CA GLU A 1 12.75 -22.32 -3.97
C GLU A 1 12.63 -20.81 -4.02
N PHE A 2 12.67 -20.19 -5.20
CA PHE A 2 12.58 -18.73 -5.34
C PHE A 2 11.11 -18.28 -5.36
N LEU A 3 10.84 -17.05 -4.91
CA LEU A 3 9.50 -16.54 -4.62
C LEU A 3 8.72 -16.21 -5.89
N LYS A 4 7.55 -16.86 -6.06
CA LYS A 4 6.60 -16.52 -7.13
C LYS A 4 6.00 -15.13 -6.90
N PHE A 5 5.71 -14.42 -8.00
CA PHE A 5 5.18 -13.05 -7.95
C PHE A 5 4.16 -12.77 -9.05
N ASN A 6 2.95 -12.37 -8.65
CA ASN A 6 1.85 -12.02 -9.56
C ASN A 6 1.69 -10.50 -9.79
N GLY A 7 2.26 -9.67 -8.90
CA GLY A 7 2.02 -8.23 -8.88
C GLY A 7 1.73 -7.69 -7.48
N ASP A 8 1.32 -8.54 -6.54
CA ASP A 8 0.86 -8.13 -5.21
C ASP A 8 2.02 -8.00 -4.21
N ASP A 9 1.91 -7.05 -3.28
CA ASP A 9 2.89 -6.82 -2.21
C ASP A 9 4.34 -6.70 -2.71
N VAL A 10 4.55 -5.93 -3.79
CA VAL A 10 5.87 -5.66 -4.42
C VAL A 10 6.95 -5.35 -3.37
N LYS A 11 6.60 -4.61 -2.31
CA LYS A 11 7.54 -4.24 -1.23
C LYS A 11 8.10 -5.46 -0.50
N ASP A 12 7.23 -6.38 -0.06
CA ASP A 12 7.65 -7.60 0.66
C ASP A 12 8.39 -8.53 -0.30
N TRP A 13 7.88 -8.71 -1.52
CA TRP A 13 8.54 -9.54 -2.52
C TRP A 13 9.95 -9.03 -2.89
N VAL A 14 10.12 -7.73 -3.14
CA VAL A 14 11.43 -7.11 -3.39
C VAL A 14 12.35 -7.26 -2.18
N TYR A 15 11.84 -7.07 -0.96
CA TYR A 15 12.63 -7.25 0.27
C TYR A 15 13.16 -8.67 0.37
N ARG A 16 12.30 -9.67 0.19
CA ARG A 16 12.70 -11.08 0.25
C ARG A 16 13.65 -11.46 -0.90
N CYS A 17 13.45 -10.93 -2.11
CA CYS A 17 14.40 -11.07 -3.22
C CYS A 17 15.79 -10.54 -2.85
N LYS A 18 15.88 -9.36 -2.22
CA LYS A 18 17.15 -8.80 -1.74
C LYS A 18 17.83 -9.72 -0.71
N GLN A 19 17.07 -10.30 0.22
CA GLN A 19 17.60 -11.26 1.18
C GLN A 19 18.14 -12.51 0.49
N PHE A 20 17.37 -13.09 -0.43
CA PHE A 20 17.78 -14.25 -1.21
C PHE A 20 19.08 -13.98 -1.99
N PHE A 21 19.15 -12.87 -2.73
CA PHE A 21 20.35 -12.53 -3.50
C PHE A 21 21.58 -12.33 -2.64
N LYS A 22 21.42 -11.81 -1.42
CA LYS A 22 22.50 -11.61 -0.46
C LYS A 22 23.05 -12.94 0.05
N VAL A 23 22.16 -13.86 0.42
CA VAL A 23 22.53 -15.19 0.93
C VAL A 23 23.20 -16.02 -0.16
N ASP A 24 22.63 -16.04 -1.36
CA ASP A 24 23.10 -16.87 -2.48
C ASP A 24 24.18 -16.19 -3.33
N ARG A 25 24.61 -14.98 -2.94
CA ARG A 25 25.63 -14.16 -3.63
C ARG A 25 25.34 -14.02 -5.13
N VAL A 26 24.08 -13.75 -5.47
CA VAL A 26 23.63 -13.65 -6.86
C VAL A 26 24.24 -12.39 -7.51
N PRO A 27 25.00 -12.52 -8.63
CA PRO A 27 25.57 -11.37 -9.32
C PRO A 27 24.49 -10.43 -9.85
N ASP A 28 24.72 -9.11 -9.84
CA ASP A 28 23.74 -8.09 -10.23
C ASP A 28 23.11 -8.37 -11.61
N ARG A 29 23.94 -8.73 -12.59
CA ARG A 29 23.51 -9.09 -13.95
C ARG A 29 22.49 -10.25 -14.02
N ARG A 30 22.42 -11.09 -12.99
CA ARG A 30 21.50 -12.25 -12.92
C ARG A 30 20.26 -12.00 -12.08
N LYS A 31 20.23 -10.95 -11.26
CA LYS A 31 19.12 -10.69 -10.32
C LYS A 31 17.78 -10.55 -11.03
N ILE A 32 17.70 -9.71 -12.08
CA ILE A 32 16.48 -9.49 -12.86
C ILE A 32 16.06 -10.75 -13.63
N GLN A 33 17.02 -11.47 -14.24
CA GLN A 33 16.71 -12.72 -14.93
C GLN A 33 16.12 -13.74 -13.97
N LEU A 34 16.73 -13.92 -12.80
CA LEU A 34 16.23 -14.86 -11.80
C LEU A 34 14.84 -14.42 -11.33
N ALA A 35 14.65 -13.15 -10.99
CA ALA A 35 13.38 -12.66 -10.49
C ALA A 35 12.24 -12.79 -11.51
N SER A 36 12.51 -12.49 -12.79
CA SER A 36 11.52 -12.56 -13.87
C SER A 36 11.06 -13.97 -14.20
N MET A 37 11.91 -14.99 -14.01
CA MET A 37 11.52 -16.41 -14.18
C MET A 37 10.42 -16.85 -13.21
N HIS A 38 10.24 -16.13 -12.11
CA HIS A 38 9.23 -16.44 -11.09
C HIS A 38 8.04 -15.48 -11.13
N MET A 39 7.96 -14.63 -12.16
CA MET A 39 6.80 -13.76 -12.39
C MET A 39 5.72 -14.49 -13.16
N PHE A 40 4.48 -14.21 -12.80
CA PHE A 40 3.30 -14.73 -13.49
C PHE A 40 2.21 -13.65 -13.57
N ASP A 41 1.15 -13.92 -14.32
CA ASP A 41 0.01 -13.02 -14.55
C ASP A 41 0.43 -11.58 -14.91
N ALA A 42 -0.13 -10.58 -14.22
CA ALA A 42 0.09 -9.16 -14.50
C ALA A 42 1.57 -8.76 -14.41
N ALA A 43 2.32 -9.32 -13.45
CA ALA A 43 3.75 -9.06 -13.31
C ALA A 43 4.57 -9.55 -14.52
N LEU A 44 4.23 -10.72 -15.08
CA LEU A 44 4.92 -11.24 -16.26
C LEU A 44 4.64 -10.40 -17.51
N VAL A 45 3.38 -10.01 -17.72
CA VAL A 45 2.98 -9.14 -18.84
C VAL A 45 3.73 -7.82 -18.78
N TRP A 46 3.83 -7.22 -17.59
CA TRP A 46 4.60 -6.00 -17.41
C TRP A 46 6.07 -6.19 -17.76
N TYR A 47 6.71 -7.24 -17.24
CA TYR A 47 8.13 -7.49 -17.50
C TYR A 47 8.41 -7.66 -19.01
N GLN A 48 7.52 -8.32 -19.74
CA GLN A 48 7.64 -8.46 -21.19
C GLN A 48 7.56 -7.10 -21.92
N GLN A 49 6.65 -6.21 -21.50
CA GLN A 49 6.57 -4.85 -22.05
C GLN A 49 7.82 -4.02 -21.69
N TYR A 50 8.33 -4.21 -20.48
CA TYR A 50 9.51 -3.54 -19.98
C TYR A 50 10.76 -3.88 -20.81
N VAL A 51 11.04 -5.16 -21.02
CA VAL A 51 12.21 -5.63 -21.79
C VAL A 51 12.16 -5.14 -23.24
N LYS A 52 10.96 -5.10 -23.85
CA LYS A 52 10.76 -4.53 -25.20
C LYS A 52 11.16 -3.05 -25.28
N LYS A 53 11.00 -2.30 -24.19
CA LYS A 53 11.22 -0.84 -24.16
C LYS A 53 12.65 -0.47 -23.76
N TYR A 54 13.32 -1.24 -22.90
CA TYR A 54 14.59 -0.83 -22.26
C TYR A 54 15.81 -1.72 -22.57
N LEU A 55 15.71 -2.68 -23.51
CA LEU A 55 16.85 -3.42 -24.09
C LEU A 55 17.87 -3.96 -23.06
N ASN A 56 17.47 -5.00 -22.31
CA ASN A 56 18.29 -5.96 -21.53
C ASN A 56 19.37 -5.45 -20.55
N ASN A 57 19.59 -4.14 -20.39
CA ASN A 57 20.69 -3.60 -19.60
C ASN A 57 20.21 -2.78 -18.39
N THR A 58 19.15 -3.27 -17.76
CA THR A 58 18.50 -2.61 -16.66
C THR A 58 19.13 -3.02 -15.32
N PRO A 59 19.56 -2.06 -14.48
CA PRO A 59 19.97 -2.34 -13.11
C PRO A 59 18.79 -2.74 -12.21
N TRP A 60 19.04 -3.55 -11.18
CA TRP A 60 18.01 -3.97 -10.22
C TRP A 60 17.26 -2.79 -9.58
N GLU A 61 17.91 -1.63 -9.45
CA GLU A 61 17.30 -0.39 -8.94
C GLU A 61 16.10 0.08 -9.77
N TYR A 62 16.03 -0.27 -11.06
CA TYR A 62 14.85 0.06 -11.88
C TYR A 62 13.67 -0.86 -11.58
N PHE A 63 13.93 -2.08 -11.09
CA PHE A 63 12.88 -2.96 -10.60
C PHE A 63 12.21 -2.38 -9.34
N GLU A 64 12.90 -1.53 -8.57
CA GLU A 64 12.26 -0.78 -7.47
C GLU A 64 11.31 0.31 -8.00
N ARG A 65 11.54 0.81 -9.21
CA ARG A 65 10.62 1.74 -9.90
C ARG A 65 9.40 1.04 -10.51
N PHE A 66 9.43 -0.27 -10.69
CA PHE A 66 8.23 -1.05 -11.07
C PHE A 66 7.09 -0.81 -10.09
N ARG A 67 7.41 -0.67 -8.79
CA ARG A 67 6.47 -0.29 -7.72
C ARG A 67 5.62 0.91 -8.12
N VAL A 68 6.23 1.95 -8.68
CA VAL A 68 5.58 3.23 -8.98
C VAL A 68 4.63 3.16 -10.19
N LEU A 69 4.78 2.17 -11.08
CA LEU A 69 4.00 2.09 -12.32
C LEU A 69 2.67 1.32 -12.18
N TYR A 70 2.53 0.47 -11.17
CA TYR A 70 1.35 -0.39 -10.96
C TYR A 70 0.71 -0.25 -9.57
N ASP A 71 1.47 0.27 -8.60
CA ASP A 71 1.05 0.45 -7.22
C ASP A 71 1.25 1.95 -6.90
N ASP A 72 0.17 2.73 -7.01
CA ASP A 72 0.13 4.13 -6.56
C ASP A 72 -0.68 4.22 -5.25
N PRO A 73 -0.05 3.86 -4.13
CA PRO A 73 -0.72 3.78 -2.84
C PRO A 73 -1.15 5.17 -2.36
N ILE A 74 -0.56 6.26 -2.90
CA ILE A 74 -0.98 7.63 -2.61
C ILE A 74 -2.34 7.93 -3.27
N VAL A 75 -2.52 7.53 -4.53
CA VAL A 75 -3.80 7.64 -5.22
C VAL A 75 -4.85 6.74 -4.56
N GLU A 76 -4.48 5.51 -4.19
CA GLU A 76 -5.36 4.60 -3.44
C GLU A 76 -5.78 5.21 -2.10
N LEU A 77 -4.84 5.73 -1.28
CA LEU A 77 -5.14 6.41 -0.01
C LEU A 77 -6.07 7.60 -0.19
N LYS A 78 -5.81 8.44 -1.20
CA LYS A 78 -6.63 9.63 -1.50
C LYS A 78 -8.07 9.26 -1.86
N ASN A 79 -8.24 8.16 -2.58
CA ASN A 79 -9.54 7.69 -3.06
C ASN A 79 -10.25 6.75 -2.08
N LEU A 80 -9.55 6.23 -1.06
CA LEU A 80 -10.13 5.31 -0.08
C LEU A 80 -11.25 5.99 0.71
N LYS A 81 -12.45 5.41 0.65
CA LYS A 81 -13.63 5.85 1.40
C LYS A 81 -14.14 4.75 2.31
N GLN A 82 -14.63 5.14 3.49
CA GLN A 82 -15.33 4.24 4.40
C GLN A 82 -16.65 3.79 3.78
N THR A 83 -16.75 2.52 3.41
CA THR A 83 -18.00 1.90 2.92
C THR A 83 -18.65 1.04 4.01
N GLY A 84 -17.85 0.34 4.81
CA GLY A 84 -18.29 -0.50 5.93
C GLY A 84 -18.11 0.18 7.30
N SER A 85 -17.63 -0.62 8.26
CA SER A 85 -17.26 -0.16 9.61
C SER A 85 -15.99 0.70 9.60
N VAL A 86 -15.79 1.51 10.63
CA VAL A 86 -14.54 2.24 10.85
C VAL A 86 -13.37 1.27 10.99
N GLN A 87 -13.56 0.12 11.64
CA GLN A 87 -12.52 -0.89 11.83
C GLN A 87 -12.01 -1.45 10.48
N THR A 88 -12.92 -1.87 9.61
CA THR A 88 -12.55 -2.38 8.27
C THR A 88 -11.89 -1.29 7.42
N TYR A 89 -12.37 -0.05 7.52
CA TYR A 89 -11.75 1.09 6.83
C TYR A 89 -10.32 1.35 7.34
N GLN A 90 -10.10 1.31 8.66
CA GLN A 90 -8.78 1.47 9.27
C GLN A 90 -7.80 0.40 8.81
N GLU A 91 -8.18 -0.87 8.79
CA GLU A 91 -7.32 -1.97 8.36
C GLU A 91 -6.81 -1.77 6.91
N VAL A 92 -7.69 -1.38 6.00
CA VAL A 92 -7.31 -1.08 4.61
C VAL A 92 -6.43 0.17 4.54
N PHE A 93 -6.75 1.21 5.30
CA PHE A 93 -5.97 2.44 5.35
C PHE A 93 -4.53 2.18 5.85
N GLU A 94 -4.36 1.42 6.92
CA GLU A 94 -3.05 1.05 7.48
C GLU A 94 -2.23 0.21 6.51
N ALA A 95 -2.86 -0.74 5.81
CA ALA A 95 -2.19 -1.54 4.78
C ALA A 95 -1.62 -0.67 3.64
N LEU A 96 -2.38 0.33 3.19
CA LEU A 96 -1.92 1.30 2.19
C LEU A 96 -0.85 2.26 2.75
N LEU A 97 -1.04 2.74 3.99
CA LEU A 97 -0.08 3.64 4.63
C LEU A 97 1.30 2.99 4.80
N ASN A 98 1.35 1.68 5.08
CA ASN A 98 2.59 0.92 5.17
C ASN A 98 3.38 0.84 3.84
N ARG A 99 2.75 1.16 2.70
CA ARG A 99 3.38 1.19 1.36
C ARG A 99 3.98 2.56 1.02
N VAL A 100 3.74 3.60 1.83
CA VAL A 100 4.20 4.97 1.60
C VAL A 100 4.98 5.52 2.79
N ASP A 101 5.81 6.53 2.51
CA ASP A 101 6.41 7.35 3.53
C ASP A 101 5.70 8.72 3.49
N LEU A 102 4.92 9.02 4.51
CA LEU A 102 4.07 10.20 4.59
C LEU A 102 4.17 10.83 5.99
N PRO A 103 4.21 12.17 6.10
CA PRO A 103 4.07 12.83 7.38
C PRO A 103 2.74 12.44 8.05
N GLU A 104 2.77 12.14 9.35
CA GLU A 104 1.60 11.63 10.07
C GLU A 104 0.39 12.58 9.96
N LEU A 105 0.61 13.89 10.03
CA LEU A 105 -0.45 14.90 9.87
C LEU A 105 -1.16 14.82 8.51
N VAL A 106 -0.43 14.43 7.45
CA VAL A 106 -1.00 14.22 6.12
C VAL A 106 -1.85 12.95 6.13
N ALA A 107 -1.36 11.88 6.75
CA ALA A 107 -2.11 10.62 6.90
C ALA A 107 -3.40 10.83 7.71
N VAL A 108 -3.35 11.59 8.81
CA VAL A 108 -4.52 11.98 9.62
C VAL A 108 -5.55 12.71 8.76
N SER A 109 -5.11 13.69 7.96
CA SER A 109 -5.99 14.44 7.06
C SER A 109 -6.63 13.54 5.99
N MET A 110 -5.87 12.61 5.41
CA MET A 110 -6.37 11.63 4.43
C MET A 110 -7.40 10.69 5.06
N PHE A 111 -7.11 10.15 6.25
CA PHE A 111 -8.03 9.27 6.97
C PHE A 111 -9.36 9.98 7.27
N MET A 112 -9.31 11.17 7.86
CA MET A 112 -10.52 11.96 8.13
C MET A 112 -11.30 12.31 6.86
N GLY A 113 -10.61 12.55 5.74
CA GLY A 113 -11.24 12.82 4.44
C GLY A 113 -11.91 11.61 3.79
N GLY A 114 -11.60 10.40 4.24
CA GLY A 114 -12.21 9.16 3.74
C GLY A 114 -13.38 8.64 4.59
N LEU A 115 -13.55 9.12 5.82
CA LEU A 115 -14.65 8.72 6.69
C LEU A 115 -16.02 9.15 6.15
N LYS A 116 -17.07 8.39 6.52
CA LYS A 116 -18.46 8.77 6.25
C LYS A 116 -18.78 10.10 6.93
N PRO A 117 -19.62 10.97 6.32
CA PRO A 117 -19.96 12.27 6.90
C PRO A 117 -20.49 12.19 8.33
N GLU A 118 -21.26 11.13 8.67
CA GLU A 118 -21.79 10.89 10.01
C GLU A 118 -20.73 10.60 11.08
N VAL A 119 -19.52 10.17 10.68
CA VAL A 119 -18.38 9.93 11.58
C VAL A 119 -17.37 11.07 11.48
N GLY A 120 -16.99 11.46 10.25
CA GLY A 120 -15.92 12.43 10.00
C GLY A 120 -16.29 13.88 10.36
N THR A 121 -17.56 14.29 10.24
CA THR A 121 -17.96 15.68 10.54
C THR A 121 -17.80 16.01 12.03
N PRO A 122 -18.29 15.19 12.98
CA PRO A 122 -18.02 15.38 14.40
C PRO A 122 -16.52 15.38 14.74
N MET A 123 -15.75 14.50 14.10
CA MET A 123 -14.31 14.37 14.37
C MET A 123 -13.50 15.64 14.08
N ARG A 124 -13.92 16.47 13.12
CA ARG A 124 -13.25 17.74 12.79
C ARG A 124 -13.20 18.72 13.97
N MET A 125 -14.07 18.56 14.97
CA MET A 125 -14.08 19.41 16.16
C MET A 125 -12.98 19.05 17.16
N PHE A 126 -12.46 17.81 17.12
CA PHE A 126 -11.54 17.29 18.12
C PHE A 126 -10.06 17.58 17.85
N GLN A 127 -9.73 18.24 16.72
CA GLN A 127 -8.36 18.64 16.34
C GLN A 127 -7.30 17.54 16.54
N ALA A 128 -7.65 16.27 16.27
CA ALA A 128 -6.71 15.16 16.42
C ALA A 128 -5.47 15.37 15.54
N THR A 129 -4.29 15.14 16.10
CA THR A 129 -3.00 15.33 15.40
C THR A 129 -2.24 14.03 15.19
N THR A 130 -2.69 12.94 15.83
CA THR A 130 -2.10 11.60 15.69
C THR A 130 -3.08 10.61 15.07
N LEU A 131 -2.57 9.59 14.39
CA LEU A 131 -3.41 8.51 13.84
C LEU A 131 -4.11 7.73 14.96
N SER A 132 -3.42 7.47 16.07
CA SER A 132 -3.98 6.74 17.21
C SER A 132 -5.22 7.43 17.80
N GLU A 133 -5.13 8.74 18.06
CA GLU A 133 -6.29 9.53 18.54
C GLU A 133 -7.42 9.53 17.51
N THR A 134 -7.07 9.75 16.24
CA THR A 134 -8.03 9.78 15.14
C THR A 134 -8.81 8.46 15.04
N TYR A 135 -8.12 7.32 15.13
CA TYR A 135 -8.75 6.00 15.11
C TYR A 135 -9.65 5.77 16.32
N GLY A 136 -9.19 6.15 17.52
CA GLY A 136 -9.99 6.07 18.74
C GLY A 136 -11.29 6.88 18.65
N LEU A 137 -11.18 8.15 18.23
CA LEU A 137 -12.32 9.06 18.06
C LEU A 137 -13.31 8.55 17.00
N ALA A 138 -12.82 8.04 15.87
CA ALA A 138 -13.66 7.49 14.82
C ALA A 138 -14.51 6.31 15.31
N ARG A 139 -13.89 5.36 16.04
CA ARG A 139 -14.60 4.22 16.62
C ARG A 139 -15.64 4.64 17.66
N MET A 140 -15.30 5.58 18.54
CA MET A 140 -16.25 6.10 19.53
C MET A 140 -17.45 6.79 18.87
N GLN A 141 -17.21 7.55 17.81
CA GLN A 141 -18.28 8.21 17.06
C GLN A 141 -19.17 7.20 16.32
N GLU A 142 -18.61 6.17 15.69
CA GLU A 142 -19.38 5.10 15.05
C GLU A 142 -20.26 4.33 16.06
N ALA A 143 -19.72 4.02 17.24
CA ALA A 143 -20.48 3.39 18.31
C ALA A 143 -21.64 4.28 18.79
N THR A 144 -21.39 5.57 18.99
CA THR A 144 -22.42 6.56 19.34
C THR A 144 -23.52 6.62 18.28
N ASN A 145 -23.16 6.66 17.00
CA ASN A 145 -24.12 6.69 15.90
C ASN A 145 -24.99 5.42 15.86
N THR A 146 -24.41 4.26 16.20
CA THR A 146 -25.14 2.98 16.23
C THR A 146 -26.18 2.96 17.35
N ILE A 147 -25.88 3.57 18.49
CA ILE A 147 -26.83 3.71 19.61
C ILE A 147 -27.97 4.68 19.25
N LEU A 148 -27.67 5.74 18.51
CA LEU A 148 -28.62 6.81 18.20
C LEU A 148 -29.54 6.51 17.01
N LYS A 149 -29.19 5.57 16.11
CA LYS A 149 -30.09 5.14 15.02
C LYS A 149 -31.19 4.23 15.61
N PRO A 150 -32.47 4.65 15.66
CA PRO A 150 -33.55 3.76 16.10
C PRO A 150 -33.72 2.62 15.10
N ARG A 151 -34.03 1.43 15.61
CA ARG A 151 -34.29 0.21 14.82
C ARG A 151 -35.41 0.40 13.80
#